data_AF-A0A7J3WDB8-F1
#
_entry.id   AF-A0A7J3WDB8-F1
#
_cell.length_a   1.000
_cell.length_b   1.000
_cell.length_c   1.000
_cell.angle_alpha   90.00
_cell.angle_beta   90.00
_cell.angle_gamma   90.00
#
_symmetry.space_group_name_H-M   'P 1'
#
loop_
_entity.id
_entity.type
_entity.pdbx_description
1 polymer ?
#
loop_
_entity_poly.entity_id
_entity_poly.type
_entity_poly.pdbx_seq_one_letter_code
_entity_poly.pdbx_strand_id
1 'polypeptide(L)'
;MYPETPKHGDPCFRRVVNVVVGGCVDAVKAAAVEMRRRGYSVVALTSGVVGEARNVASLFAAVARDVVKHGVPHAPPFALVAGGETTVTVRGRGRGGRNQELVLATLHLLRDVPRFVFASIGTDGVDGVTDAAGAVAAPQTLRNAAREGIDPLQFLEDNDSYTFFSRVGGLVLTGPTGTNVGDLMILAIR
;
A
#
# COMPACT_ATOMS: atom_id res chain seq x y z
N MET A 1 -43.46 18.18 4.12
CA MET A 1 -42.89 16.86 3.75
C MET A 1 -41.94 17.11 2.59
N TYR A 2 -40.68 16.72 2.70
CA TYR A 2 -39.69 16.96 1.63
C TYR A 2 -39.86 15.93 0.51
N PRO A 3 -39.54 16.29 -0.75
CA PRO A 3 -39.55 15.34 -1.85
C PRO A 3 -38.54 14.21 -1.60
N GLU A 4 -38.96 12.99 -1.91
CA GLU A 4 -38.14 11.77 -1.80
C GLU A 4 -37.03 11.76 -2.88
N THR A 5 -35.98 10.98 -2.65
CA THR A 5 -34.91 10.76 -3.64
C THR A 5 -35.42 10.00 -4.88
N PRO A 6 -35.03 10.42 -6.10
CA PRO A 6 -35.41 9.73 -7.34
C PRO A 6 -34.98 8.26 -7.33
N LYS A 7 -35.87 7.37 -7.79
CA LYS A 7 -35.61 5.92 -7.83
C LYS A 7 -35.12 5.48 -9.20
N HIS A 8 -34.64 4.24 -9.27
CA HIS A 8 -34.24 3.63 -10.54
C HIS A 8 -35.39 3.73 -11.56
N GLY A 9 -35.11 4.26 -12.75
CA GLY A 9 -36.10 4.47 -13.81
C GLY A 9 -36.82 5.83 -13.78
N ASP A 10 -36.51 6.71 -12.81
CA ASP A 10 -37.07 8.07 -12.79
C ASP A 10 -36.75 8.82 -14.09
N PRO A 11 -37.74 9.47 -14.73
CA PRO A 11 -37.52 10.28 -15.94
C PRO A 11 -36.41 11.33 -15.79
N CYS A 12 -36.11 11.80 -14.58
CA CYS A 12 -35.04 12.75 -14.33
C CYS A 12 -33.66 12.25 -14.81
N PHE A 13 -33.43 10.93 -14.84
CA PHE A 13 -32.16 10.34 -15.27
C PHE A 13 -32.05 10.16 -16.80
N ARG A 14 -33.10 10.42 -17.60
CA ARG A 14 -33.08 10.18 -19.07
C ARG A 14 -32.01 10.96 -19.84
N ARG A 15 -31.49 12.05 -19.25
CA ARG A 15 -30.44 12.90 -19.84
C ARG A 15 -29.15 12.90 -19.01
N VAL A 16 -29.00 11.92 -18.11
CA VAL A 16 -27.84 11.80 -17.21
C VAL A 16 -26.96 10.66 -17.70
N VAL A 17 -25.68 10.95 -17.91
CA VAL A 17 -24.64 9.96 -18.18
C VAL A 17 -23.58 10.11 -17.10
N ASN A 18 -23.27 9.04 -16.40
CA ASN A 18 -22.21 9.02 -15.39
C ASN A 18 -21.00 8.28 -15.94
N VAL A 19 -19.83 8.92 -15.89
CA VAL A 19 -18.56 8.33 -16.33
C VAL A 19 -17.54 8.50 -15.20
N VAL A 20 -16.93 7.41 -14.78
CA VAL A 20 -15.80 7.44 -13.84
C VAL A 20 -14.53 7.66 -14.66
N VAL A 21 -13.89 8.82 -14.48
CA VAL A 21 -12.67 9.21 -15.21
C VAL A 21 -11.37 8.89 -14.48
N GLY A 22 -11.47 8.42 -13.24
CA GLY A 22 -10.35 7.93 -12.44
C GLY A 22 -10.83 7.22 -11.19
N GLY A 23 -10.30 6.03 -10.95
CA GLY A 23 -10.51 5.25 -9.75
C GLY A 23 -9.30 4.40 -9.39
N CYS A 24 -9.37 3.72 -8.24
CA CYS A 24 -8.27 2.90 -7.71
C CYS A 24 -7.79 1.85 -8.74
N VAL A 25 -8.73 1.28 -9.51
CA VAL A 25 -8.43 0.32 -10.57
C VAL A 25 -7.53 0.90 -11.66
N ASP A 26 -7.64 2.19 -11.96
CA ASP A 26 -6.83 2.86 -12.97
C ASP A 26 -5.39 3.05 -12.46
N ALA A 27 -5.22 3.42 -11.18
CA ALA A 27 -3.92 3.49 -10.54
C ALA A 27 -3.22 2.12 -10.53
N VAL A 28 -3.94 1.05 -10.17
CA VAL A 28 -3.41 -0.33 -10.19
C VAL A 28 -3.00 -0.74 -11.61
N LYS A 29 -3.84 -0.47 -12.61
CA LYS A 29 -3.52 -0.77 -14.01
C LYS A 29 -2.29 -0.01 -14.49
N ALA A 30 -2.20 1.28 -14.20
CA ALA A 30 -1.08 2.14 -14.58
C ALA A 30 0.24 1.65 -13.95
N ALA A 31 0.23 1.35 -12.66
CA ALA A 31 1.38 0.79 -11.95
C ALA A 31 1.79 -0.58 -12.53
N ALA A 32 0.82 -1.44 -12.85
CA ALA A 32 1.11 -2.73 -13.46
C ALA A 32 1.73 -2.60 -14.87
N VAL A 33 1.29 -1.62 -15.67
CA VAL A 33 1.90 -1.30 -16.97
C VAL A 33 3.36 -0.85 -16.79
N GLU A 34 3.61 0.06 -15.85
CA GLU A 34 4.97 0.55 -15.59
C GLU A 34 5.90 -0.56 -15.08
N MET A 35 5.42 -1.44 -14.20
CA MET A 35 6.22 -2.59 -13.72
C MET A 35 6.56 -3.57 -14.86
N ARG A 36 5.61 -3.85 -15.78
CA ARG A 36 5.88 -4.66 -16.97
C ARG A 36 6.91 -3.99 -17.88
N ARG A 37 6.81 -2.68 -18.08
CA ARG A 37 7.79 -1.90 -18.86
C ARG A 37 9.21 -1.98 -18.28
N ARG A 38 9.33 -2.17 -16.97
CA ARG A 38 10.61 -2.39 -16.25
C ARG A 38 11.08 -3.84 -16.25
N GLY A 39 10.40 -4.75 -16.94
CA GLY A 39 10.81 -6.14 -17.13
C GLY A 39 10.35 -7.11 -16.04
N TYR A 40 9.36 -6.73 -15.22
CA TYR A 40 8.77 -7.64 -14.25
C TYR A 40 7.64 -8.47 -14.87
N SER A 41 7.53 -9.73 -14.47
CA SER A 41 6.26 -10.47 -14.55
C SER A 41 5.29 -9.85 -13.54
N VAL A 42 4.09 -9.45 -13.95
CA VAL A 42 3.18 -8.67 -13.10
C VAL A 42 1.82 -9.32 -12.95
N VAL A 43 1.40 -9.49 -11.69
CA VAL A 43 0.01 -9.75 -11.30
C VAL A 43 -0.59 -8.47 -10.73
N ALA A 44 -1.63 -7.96 -11.38
CA ALA A 44 -2.50 -6.92 -10.82
C ALA A 44 -3.62 -7.63 -10.05
N LEU A 45 -3.51 -7.69 -8.73
CA LEU A 45 -4.32 -8.57 -7.88
C LEU A 45 -5.77 -8.08 -7.76
N THR A 46 -5.95 -6.84 -7.30
CA THR A 46 -7.26 -6.23 -7.04
C THR A 46 -7.09 -4.73 -6.79
N SER A 47 -8.17 -3.97 -6.95
CA SER A 47 -8.29 -2.57 -6.53
C SER A 47 -9.23 -2.39 -5.33
N GLY A 48 -9.53 -3.47 -4.62
CA GLY A 48 -10.47 -3.50 -3.50
C GLY A 48 -9.89 -4.11 -2.23
N VAL A 49 -8.59 -3.94 -1.99
CA VAL A 49 -7.99 -4.34 -0.70
C VAL A 49 -8.63 -3.51 0.42
N VAL A 50 -9.14 -4.18 1.44
CA VAL A 50 -9.69 -3.55 2.64
C VAL A 50 -9.28 -4.34 3.88
N GLY A 51 -9.44 -3.72 5.05
CA GLY A 51 -9.18 -4.34 6.35
C GLY A 51 -7.95 -3.76 7.04
N GLU A 52 -7.60 -4.37 8.17
CA GLU A 52 -6.53 -3.89 9.03
C GLU A 52 -5.15 -4.01 8.33
N ALA A 53 -4.41 -2.91 8.26
CA ALA A 53 -3.12 -2.81 7.56
C ALA A 53 -2.13 -3.91 7.97
N ARG A 54 -1.98 -4.17 9.28
CA ARG A 54 -1.10 -5.24 9.79
C ARG A 54 -1.54 -6.65 9.38
N ASN A 55 -2.84 -6.87 9.16
CA ASN A 55 -3.35 -8.17 8.72
C ASN A 55 -3.13 -8.35 7.21
N VAL A 56 -3.38 -7.30 6.42
CA VAL A 56 -3.13 -7.29 4.96
C VAL A 56 -1.65 -7.57 4.65
N ALA A 57 -0.72 -7.13 5.51
CA ALA A 57 0.70 -7.40 5.37
C ALA A 57 1.04 -8.90 5.19
N SER A 58 0.28 -9.79 5.84
CA SER A 58 0.48 -11.24 5.77
C SER A 58 0.31 -11.83 4.36
N LEU A 59 -0.62 -11.27 3.58
CA LEU A 59 -0.85 -11.68 2.19
C LEU A 59 0.38 -11.39 1.33
N PHE A 60 0.90 -10.16 1.39
CA PHE A 60 2.09 -9.79 0.65
C PHE A 60 3.31 -10.60 1.09
N ALA A 61 3.43 -10.87 2.39
CA ALA A 61 4.52 -11.67 2.92
C ALA A 61 4.47 -13.13 2.44
N ALA A 62 3.27 -13.73 2.39
CA ALA A 62 3.09 -15.07 1.86
C ALA A 62 3.46 -15.16 0.38
N VAL A 63 2.95 -14.24 -0.46
CA VAL A 63 3.26 -14.21 -1.89
C VAL A 63 4.75 -14.02 -2.13
N ALA A 64 5.41 -13.10 -1.41
CA ALA A 64 6.85 -12.88 -1.54
C ALA A 64 7.66 -14.17 -1.29
N ARG A 65 7.29 -14.95 -0.26
CA ARG A 65 7.97 -16.21 0.05
C ARG A 65 7.73 -17.26 -1.03
N ASP A 66 6.52 -17.39 -1.53
CA ASP A 66 6.20 -18.36 -2.60
C ASP A 66 6.88 -18.02 -3.91
N VAL A 67 6.99 -16.73 -4.24
CA VAL A 67 7.76 -16.27 -5.40
C VAL A 67 9.23 -16.65 -5.27
N VAL A 68 9.84 -16.41 -4.10
CA VAL A 68 11.27 -16.71 -3.89
C VAL A 68 11.55 -18.20 -3.81
N LYS A 69 10.71 -18.97 -3.11
CA LYS A 69 10.95 -20.40 -2.84
C LYS A 69 10.47 -21.31 -3.95
N HIS A 70 9.36 -20.97 -4.59
CA HIS A 70 8.62 -21.84 -5.49
C HIS A 70 8.42 -21.25 -6.88
N GLY A 71 8.73 -19.96 -7.08
CA GLY A 71 8.50 -19.29 -8.36
C GLY A 71 7.01 -19.15 -8.68
N VAL A 72 6.14 -19.11 -7.67
CA VAL A 72 4.69 -19.00 -7.82
C VAL A 72 4.23 -17.60 -7.37
N PRO A 73 3.41 -16.89 -8.15
CA PRO A 73 2.85 -17.30 -9.45
C PRO A 73 3.86 -17.24 -10.60
N HIS A 74 4.95 -16.47 -10.45
CA HIS A 74 6.07 -16.43 -11.39
C HIS A 74 7.39 -16.29 -10.63
N ALA A 75 8.46 -16.85 -11.20
CA ALA A 75 9.81 -16.63 -10.68
C ALA A 75 10.22 -15.15 -10.82
N PRO A 76 11.13 -14.64 -9.97
CA PRO A 76 11.70 -13.31 -10.11
C PRO A 76 12.33 -13.08 -11.50
N PRO A 77 12.27 -11.86 -12.09
CA PRO A 77 11.69 -10.64 -11.51
C PRO A 77 10.16 -10.64 -11.56
N PHE A 78 9.53 -10.47 -10.39
CA PHE A 78 8.08 -10.52 -10.23
C PHE A 78 7.57 -9.32 -9.44
N ALA A 79 6.39 -8.81 -9.82
CA ALA A 79 5.70 -7.78 -9.07
C ALA A 79 4.22 -8.13 -8.85
N LEU A 80 3.77 -7.91 -7.62
CA LEU A 80 2.36 -7.93 -7.25
C LEU A 80 1.91 -6.48 -7.03
N VAL A 81 0.88 -6.06 -7.76
CA VAL A 81 0.29 -4.73 -7.63
C VAL A 81 -1.13 -4.89 -7.13
N ALA A 82 -1.50 -4.13 -6.11
CA ALA A 82 -2.86 -4.05 -5.60
C ALA A 82 -3.20 -2.60 -5.25
N GLY A 83 -4.48 -2.34 -5.04
CA GLY A 83 -4.96 -1.07 -4.52
C GLY A 83 -6.20 -1.26 -3.68
N GLY A 84 -6.57 -0.24 -2.93
CA GLY A 84 -7.76 -0.26 -2.08
C GLY A 84 -7.65 0.81 -1.00
N GLU A 85 -8.12 0.47 0.20
CA GLU A 85 -8.17 1.38 1.34
C GLU A 85 -8.08 0.54 2.63
N THR A 86 -6.91 0.49 3.26
CA THR A 86 -6.78 -0.22 4.55
C THR A 86 -7.18 0.68 5.72
N THR A 87 -7.26 0.11 6.91
CA THR A 87 -7.50 0.85 8.15
C THR A 87 -6.47 0.49 9.20
N VAL A 88 -6.32 1.36 10.18
CA VAL A 88 -5.51 1.13 11.37
C VAL A 88 -6.39 1.26 12.60
N THR A 89 -6.37 0.24 13.44
CA THR A 89 -6.90 0.34 14.80
C THR A 89 -5.83 0.95 15.69
N VAL A 90 -5.96 2.25 15.98
CA VAL A 90 -5.01 2.98 16.83
C VAL A 90 -5.14 2.50 18.28
N ARG A 91 -4.05 1.99 18.83
CA ARG A 91 -3.92 1.50 20.21
C ARG A 91 -2.78 2.17 20.97
N GLY A 92 -1.73 2.58 20.25
CA GLY A 92 -0.58 3.29 20.79
C GLY A 92 -0.74 4.81 20.77
N ARG A 93 0.36 5.49 21.06
CA ARG A 93 0.47 6.97 21.08
C ARG A 93 1.38 7.52 19.98
N GLY A 94 1.88 6.62 19.13
CA GLY A 94 2.73 6.95 18.00
C GLY A 94 2.03 7.77 16.93
N ARG A 95 2.83 8.12 15.92
CA ARG A 95 2.36 8.81 14.73
C ARG A 95 2.58 7.92 13.51
N GLY A 96 1.61 7.92 12.60
CA GLY A 96 1.67 7.12 11.38
C GLY A 96 0.41 7.23 10.55
N GLY A 97 0.33 6.35 9.58
CA GLY A 97 -0.84 6.12 8.75
C GLY A 97 -0.89 4.68 8.29
N ARG A 98 -1.98 4.33 7.61
CA ARG A 98 -2.28 2.94 7.19
C ARG A 98 -1.28 2.41 6.18
N ASN A 99 -0.78 3.26 5.28
CA ASN A 99 0.19 2.86 4.27
C ASN A 99 1.55 2.61 4.92
N GLN A 100 1.99 3.49 5.81
CA GLN A 100 3.20 3.32 6.60
C GLN A 100 3.09 2.08 7.51
N GLU A 101 1.96 1.86 8.18
CA GLU A 101 1.74 0.70 9.03
C GLU A 101 1.78 -0.62 8.23
N LEU A 102 1.14 -0.67 7.05
CA LEU A 102 1.19 -1.82 6.16
C LEU A 102 2.64 -2.13 5.76
N VAL A 103 3.43 -1.12 5.37
CA VAL A 103 4.83 -1.31 4.99
C VAL A 103 5.69 -1.79 6.16
N LEU A 104 5.48 -1.24 7.36
CA LEU A 104 6.20 -1.65 8.56
C LEU A 104 5.89 -3.09 8.96
N ALA A 105 4.61 -3.47 8.92
CA ALA A 105 4.17 -4.83 9.18
C ALA A 105 4.75 -5.81 8.14
N THR A 106 4.71 -5.47 6.85
CA THR A 106 5.30 -6.31 5.79
C THR A 106 6.81 -6.43 5.95
N LEU A 107 7.51 -5.36 6.31
CA LEU A 107 8.96 -5.37 6.60
C LEU A 107 9.29 -6.31 7.76
N HIS A 108 8.50 -6.27 8.84
CA HIS A 108 8.68 -7.17 9.97
C HIS A 108 8.50 -8.64 9.56
N LEU A 109 7.49 -8.93 8.74
CA LEU A 109 7.23 -10.30 8.27
C LEU A 109 8.27 -10.80 7.28
N LEU A 110 8.90 -9.93 6.48
CA LEU A 110 9.83 -10.31 5.40
C LEU A 110 11.31 -10.32 5.79
N ARG A 111 11.65 -10.44 7.08
CA ARG A 111 13.04 -10.49 7.56
C ARG A 111 13.86 -11.63 6.94
N ASP A 112 13.21 -12.72 6.54
CA ASP A 112 13.82 -13.90 5.92
C ASP A 112 13.94 -13.80 4.39
N VAL A 113 13.37 -12.76 3.77
CA VAL A 113 13.34 -12.61 2.30
C VAL A 113 14.46 -11.66 1.83
N PRO A 114 15.42 -12.13 1.01
CA PRO A 114 16.65 -11.38 0.76
C PRO A 114 16.54 -10.29 -0.33
N ARG A 115 15.54 -10.36 -1.22
CA ARG A 115 15.43 -9.48 -2.40
C ARG A 115 14.01 -9.04 -2.67
N PHE A 116 13.49 -8.18 -1.79
CA PHE A 116 12.19 -7.55 -1.97
C PHE A 116 12.29 -6.02 -1.88
N VAL A 117 11.31 -5.36 -2.49
CA VAL A 117 10.91 -3.99 -2.20
C VAL A 117 9.40 -4.02 -2.02
N PHE A 118 8.91 -3.37 -0.98
CA PHE A 118 7.48 -3.21 -0.75
C PHE A 118 7.17 -1.75 -0.49
N ALA A 119 6.16 -1.22 -1.19
CA ALA A 119 5.68 0.14 -1.02
C ALA A 119 4.16 0.16 -0.89
N SER A 120 3.66 1.03 -0.02
CA SER A 120 2.25 1.39 0.06
C SER A 120 2.16 2.90 0.12
N ILE A 121 1.33 3.49 -0.73
CA ILE A 121 1.27 4.94 -0.95
C ILE A 121 -0.18 5.37 -1.18
N GLY A 122 -0.66 6.34 -0.39
CA GLY A 122 -1.90 7.06 -0.60
C GLY A 122 -1.77 8.02 -1.79
N THR A 123 -2.72 7.93 -2.73
CA THR A 123 -2.64 8.68 -3.99
C THR A 123 -2.90 10.18 -3.84
N ASP A 124 -3.42 10.61 -2.70
CA ASP A 124 -3.57 12.03 -2.31
C ASP A 124 -2.29 12.67 -1.79
N GLY A 125 -1.26 11.86 -1.53
CA GLY A 125 0.03 12.30 -1.06
C GLY A 125 0.12 12.45 0.47
N VAL A 126 -0.89 11.95 1.20
CA VAL A 126 -0.95 12.02 2.67
C VAL A 126 -1.34 10.65 3.23
N ASP A 127 -0.74 10.27 4.36
CA ASP A 127 -1.05 9.03 5.07
C ASP A 127 -1.17 9.30 6.56
N GLY A 128 -2.40 9.14 7.07
CA GLY A 128 -2.75 9.46 8.45
C GLY A 128 -2.53 10.92 8.79
N VAL A 129 -1.93 11.18 9.96
CA VAL A 129 -1.65 12.55 10.45
C VAL A 129 -0.21 12.98 10.13
N THR A 130 0.33 12.57 8.98
CA THR A 130 1.72 12.80 8.57
C THR A 130 1.83 13.64 7.31
N ASP A 131 3.04 14.08 6.96
CA ASP A 131 3.34 14.73 5.67
C ASP A 131 3.82 13.74 4.59
N ALA A 132 3.84 12.45 4.93
CA ALA A 132 4.19 11.39 4.01
C ALA A 132 2.94 10.82 3.35
N ALA A 133 3.08 10.39 2.09
CA ALA A 133 2.06 9.64 1.36
C ALA A 133 2.04 8.16 1.77
N GLY A 134 3.06 7.69 2.47
CA GLY A 134 3.24 6.28 2.77
C GLY A 134 4.71 5.97 3.02
N ALA A 135 5.08 4.72 2.76
CA ALA A 135 6.46 4.28 2.92
C ALA A 135 6.89 3.25 1.86
N VAL A 136 8.20 3.04 1.78
CA VAL A 136 8.85 1.98 1.03
C VAL A 136 9.90 1.30 1.91
N ALA A 137 9.95 -0.03 1.86
CA ALA A 137 10.89 -0.82 2.62
C ALA A 137 11.54 -1.93 1.77
N ALA A 138 12.76 -2.27 2.16
CA ALA A 138 13.58 -3.32 1.57
C ALA A 138 14.46 -3.94 2.66
N PRO A 139 15.22 -5.02 2.39
CA PRO A 139 16.17 -5.58 3.36
C PRO A 139 17.19 -4.57 3.91
N GLN A 140 17.50 -3.50 3.16
CA GLN A 140 18.33 -2.40 3.66
C GLN A 140 17.68 -1.64 4.82
N THR A 141 16.36 -1.50 4.83
CA THR A 141 15.61 -0.84 5.91
C THR A 141 15.79 -1.58 7.24
N LEU A 142 15.82 -2.93 7.23
CA LEU A 142 16.14 -3.73 8.43
C LEU A 142 17.58 -3.52 8.90
N ARG A 143 18.54 -3.40 7.96
CA ARG A 143 19.93 -3.09 8.31
C ARG A 143 20.07 -1.71 8.93
N ASN A 144 19.32 -0.72 8.45
CA ASN A 144 19.29 0.61 9.03
C ASN A 144 18.67 0.58 10.43
N ALA A 145 17.55 -0.13 10.61
CA ALA A 145 16.93 -0.32 11.93
C ALA A 145 17.91 -0.96 12.95
N ALA A 146 18.65 -1.98 12.54
CA ALA A 146 19.67 -2.61 13.38
C ALA A 146 20.82 -1.66 13.75
N ARG A 147 21.25 -0.77 12.85
CA ARG A 147 22.26 0.25 13.13
C ARG A 147 21.78 1.31 14.12
N GLU A 148 20.51 1.69 14.02
CA GLU A 148 19.82 2.61 14.93
C GLU A 148 19.42 1.94 16.27
N GLY A 149 19.59 0.62 16.40
CA GLY A 149 19.21 -0.12 17.60
C GLY A 149 17.70 -0.18 17.85
N ILE A 150 16.88 -0.07 16.80
CA ILE A 150 15.41 -0.06 16.89
C ILE A 150 14.77 -1.30 16.26
N ASP A 151 13.66 -1.75 16.82
CA ASP A 151 12.92 -2.91 16.34
C ASP A 151 11.60 -2.50 15.66
N PRO A 152 11.38 -2.85 14.38
CA PRO A 152 10.11 -2.61 13.68
C PRO A 152 8.85 -3.01 14.46
N LEU A 153 8.90 -4.10 15.23
CA LEU A 153 7.72 -4.59 15.96
C LEU A 153 7.29 -3.62 17.07
N GLN A 154 8.23 -3.01 17.78
CA GLN A 154 7.91 -2.06 18.85
C GLN A 154 7.16 -0.83 18.32
N PHE A 155 7.61 -0.29 17.18
CA PHE A 155 6.94 0.84 16.52
C PHE A 155 5.58 0.44 15.94
N LEU A 156 5.42 -0.81 15.48
CA LEU A 156 4.14 -1.31 15.00
C LEU A 156 3.10 -1.42 16.12
N GLU A 157 3.50 -1.90 17.30
CA GLU A 157 2.61 -2.03 18.46
C GLU A 157 2.18 -0.66 19.03
N ASP A 158 3.02 0.37 18.91
CA ASP A 158 2.70 1.74 19.34
C ASP A 158 2.07 2.61 18.24
N ASN A 159 1.74 2.04 17.07
CA ASN A 159 1.27 2.78 15.88
C ASN A 159 2.18 3.97 15.49
N ASP A 160 3.50 3.79 15.64
CA ASP A 160 4.53 4.84 15.44
C ASP A 160 5.34 4.64 14.14
N SER A 161 4.67 4.21 13.07
CA SER A 161 5.33 3.88 11.80
C SER A 161 6.05 5.07 11.16
N TYR A 162 5.56 6.30 11.34
CA TYR A 162 6.19 7.50 10.82
C TYR A 162 7.57 7.75 11.46
N THR A 163 7.66 7.64 12.79
CA THR A 163 8.91 7.84 13.51
C THR A 163 9.92 6.77 13.14
N PHE A 164 9.48 5.52 12.96
CA PHE A 164 10.34 4.44 12.48
C PHE A 164 11.00 4.81 11.14
N PHE A 165 10.19 5.10 10.10
CA PHE A 165 10.71 5.41 8.76
C PHE A 165 11.44 6.75 8.69
N SER A 166 11.14 7.70 9.60
CA SER A 166 11.93 8.94 9.75
C SER A 166 13.37 8.65 10.18
N ARG A 167 13.58 7.64 11.04
CA ARG A 167 14.92 7.26 11.53
C ARG A 167 15.69 6.39 10.54
N VAL A 168 15.02 5.41 9.93
CA VAL A 168 15.70 4.41 9.09
C VAL A 168 15.67 4.73 7.60
N GLY A 169 14.95 5.78 7.21
CA GLY A 169 14.62 6.12 5.82
C GLY A 169 13.50 5.24 5.26
N GLY A 170 12.84 5.74 4.22
CA GLY A 170 11.76 5.01 3.54
C GLY A 170 10.42 5.74 3.53
N LEU A 171 10.29 6.90 4.18
CA LEU A 171 9.13 7.76 3.96
C LEU A 171 9.03 8.18 2.49
N VAL A 172 7.81 8.12 1.95
CA VAL A 172 7.50 8.60 0.60
C VAL A 172 6.86 9.97 0.72
N LEU A 173 7.63 11.01 0.42
CA LEU A 173 7.19 12.41 0.48
C LEU A 173 6.87 12.91 -0.93
N THR A 174 5.59 12.90 -1.30
CA THR A 174 5.14 13.44 -2.61
C THR A 174 4.68 14.89 -2.51
N GLY A 175 4.27 15.32 -1.30
CA GLY A 175 3.37 16.46 -1.14
C GLY A 175 1.97 16.16 -1.68
N PRO A 176 1.02 17.11 -1.56
CA PRO A 176 -0.32 16.96 -2.09
C PRO A 176 -0.30 16.74 -3.60
N THR A 177 -0.92 15.67 -4.08
CA THR A 177 -0.92 15.31 -5.51
C THR A 177 -2.04 15.98 -6.30
N GLY A 178 -3.08 16.47 -5.60
CA GLY A 178 -4.27 17.07 -6.21
C GLY A 178 -5.30 16.03 -6.71
N THR A 179 -5.15 14.76 -6.37
CA THR A 179 -6.12 13.70 -6.70
C THR A 179 -6.28 12.73 -5.52
N ASN A 180 -7.32 11.89 -5.51
CA ASN A 180 -7.44 10.80 -4.56
C ASN A 180 -8.24 9.65 -5.19
N VAL A 181 -7.58 8.52 -5.39
CA VAL A 181 -8.16 7.27 -5.87
C VAL A 181 -7.80 6.09 -4.96
N GLY A 182 -7.59 6.35 -3.67
CA GLY A 182 -7.23 5.36 -2.65
C GLY A 182 -5.73 5.08 -2.56
N ASP A 183 -5.38 3.91 -2.07
CA ASP A 183 -4.00 3.47 -1.85
C ASP A 183 -3.50 2.56 -2.98
N LEU A 184 -2.21 2.65 -3.27
CA LEU A 184 -1.48 1.77 -4.19
C LEU A 184 -0.42 0.98 -3.44
N MET A 185 -0.44 -0.35 -3.59
CA MET A 185 0.46 -1.29 -2.92
C MET A 185 1.26 -2.05 -3.98
N ILE A 186 2.58 -2.06 -3.85
CA ILE A 186 3.49 -2.70 -4.80
C ILE A 186 4.51 -3.54 -4.05
N LEU A 187 4.48 -4.85 -4.28
CA LEU A 187 5.56 -5.76 -3.93
C LEU A 187 6.37 -6.07 -5.18
N ALA A 188 7.68 -5.90 -5.12
CA ALA A 188 8.61 -6.29 -6.18
C ALA A 188 9.67 -7.23 -5.62
N ILE A 189 9.87 -8.37 -6.29
CA ILE A 189 10.88 -9.38 -5.97
C ILE A 189 11.86 -9.48 -7.14
N ARG A 190 13.16 -9.55 -6.84
CA ARG A 190 14.23 -9.66 -7.84
C ARG A 190 15.14 -10.85 -7.59
#